data_AF-A0A6J3LW56-F1
#
_entry.id   AF-A0A6J3LW56-F1
#
_cell.length_a   1.000
_cell.length_b   1.000
_cell.length_c   1.000
_cell.angle_alpha   90.00
_cell.angle_beta   90.00
_cell.angle_gamma   90.00
#
_symmetry.space_group_name_H-M   'P 1'
#
loop_
_entity.id
_entity.type
_entity.pdbx_description
1 polymer ?
#
loop_
_entity_poly.entity_id
_entity_poly.type
_entity_poly.pdbx_seq_one_letter_code
_entity_poly.pdbx_strand_id
1 'polypeptide(L)'
;MNFNKSKSLVKEPVIRKSTVRVAIAGSSTPVRRSASASSTPVSARPANPDRFKLSSNHLPSRPVPPPKRPSHADRALSASRGLKRKSVTPQLSMFSSDEEDGGSSDVASGSDISRKRIKSSVSSIDSGGPRRALLAEEAFIEDAAPIKIIHGSQITSGKDHAKFKNPWSDTDFDTVRLQYPSRSIREKFELKMPKSEYNEYQPLEDIKETIFTICNFYFPPELEKLYNSEENETGFQRRFSRAAVHRDIDEFIDIVKDFNRILDGLIKDGRIKHELLHTSTLHLDWIKRILDQVYARTVSPQIETLRAYENGTDNVYGELLTGFVSKILEQTRLTHDQVFIDLGSGVGNVVLQAALECGAESWGIEMMPNPAALARLQAREFRARARLWGLSAGSIHLHEGDFTSFPSNKPVLEVLARADVVLVNNQAFTPSLNDKLRDMFLDLKDGCRVVSLKPFVPEGHKITNRNVGSVVNLFVQQKFTYFSNSVSWTDQMGSYYIARKDKRPLEAFLRRNGGGGGAK
;
A
#
# COMPACT_ATOMS: atom_id res chain seq x y z
N MET A 1 -28.41 -48.28 -47.78
CA MET A 1 -28.59 -47.04 -46.99
C MET A 1 -27.34 -46.94 -46.13
N ASN A 2 -26.37 -46.01 -46.32
CA ASN A 2 -26.44 -44.53 -46.39
C ASN A 2 -27.18 -43.96 -45.17
N PHE A 3 -26.73 -42.97 -44.38
CA PHE A 3 -25.52 -42.12 -44.33
C PHE A 3 -25.34 -41.65 -42.84
N ASN A 4 -24.27 -41.04 -42.31
CA ASN A 4 -22.98 -40.54 -42.84
C ASN A 4 -21.88 -40.53 -41.73
N LYS A 5 -20.69 -39.95 -41.99
CA LYS A 5 -19.80 -39.33 -40.98
C LYS A 5 -19.51 -37.88 -41.37
N SER A 6 -19.82 -36.90 -40.52
CA SER A 6 -19.44 -35.50 -40.73
C SER A 6 -17.99 -35.24 -40.30
N LYS A 7 -17.10 -34.94 -41.26
CA LYS A 7 -15.83 -34.28 -41.00
C LYS A 7 -16.04 -32.77 -41.13
N SER A 8 -15.85 -32.00 -40.05
CA SER A 8 -15.72 -30.55 -40.14
C SER A 8 -14.30 -30.18 -40.56
N LEU A 9 -14.18 -29.40 -41.64
CA LEU A 9 -12.91 -28.87 -42.14
C LEU A 9 -12.57 -27.58 -41.37
N VAL A 10 -11.63 -27.66 -40.43
CA VAL A 10 -10.99 -26.46 -39.85
C VAL A 10 -9.95 -25.96 -40.84
N LYS A 11 -10.12 -24.74 -41.37
CA LYS A 11 -9.12 -24.08 -42.22
C LYS A 11 -8.07 -23.41 -41.33
N GLU A 12 -6.79 -23.65 -41.63
CA GLU A 12 -5.68 -22.93 -41.01
C GLU A 12 -5.66 -21.45 -41.43
N PRO A 13 -5.19 -20.53 -40.56
CA PRO A 13 -5.18 -19.10 -40.84
C PRO A 13 -4.05 -18.71 -41.81
N VAL A 14 -4.41 -18.14 -42.96
CA VAL A 14 -3.45 -17.65 -43.97
C VAL A 14 -2.91 -16.27 -43.60
N ILE A 15 -1.66 -16.20 -43.16
CA ILE A 15 -0.95 -14.95 -42.83
C ILE A 15 -0.56 -14.22 -44.13
N ARG A 16 -1.18 -13.07 -44.41
CA ARG A 16 -0.75 -12.16 -45.48
C ARG A 16 0.32 -11.20 -44.97
N LYS A 17 1.54 -11.33 -45.48
CA LYS A 17 2.62 -10.34 -45.26
C LYS A 17 2.54 -9.27 -46.36
N SER A 18 2.45 -7.99 -45.98
CA SER A 18 2.67 -6.87 -46.91
C SER A 18 4.05 -6.25 -46.66
N THR A 19 4.80 -6.03 -47.73
CA THR A 19 6.15 -5.43 -47.67
C THR A 19 6.08 -4.03 -48.26
N VAL A 20 6.11 -3.01 -47.41
CA VAL A 20 6.18 -1.61 -47.84
C VAL A 20 7.65 -1.23 -48.03
N ARG A 21 8.03 -0.82 -49.24
CA ARG A 21 9.35 -0.26 -49.53
C ARG A 21 9.31 1.25 -49.27
N VAL A 22 10.05 1.72 -48.27
CA VAL A 22 10.28 3.16 -48.05
C VAL A 22 11.56 3.56 -48.78
N ALA A 23 11.49 4.62 -49.59
CA ALA A 23 12.63 5.12 -50.35
C ALA A 23 13.60 5.89 -49.44
N ILE A 24 14.89 5.58 -49.54
CA ILE A 24 15.97 6.31 -48.86
C ILE A 24 16.40 7.46 -49.78
N ALA A 25 16.14 8.71 -49.37
CA ALA A 25 16.70 9.88 -50.03
C ALA A 25 18.13 10.12 -49.54
N GLY A 26 19.08 10.23 -50.47
CA GLY A 26 20.51 10.30 -50.19
C GLY A 26 21.01 11.69 -49.77
N SER A 27 22.23 11.70 -49.27
CA SER A 27 23.00 12.88 -48.83
C SER A 27 23.35 13.85 -49.96
N SER A 28 23.30 15.15 -49.68
CA SER A 28 24.23 16.12 -50.29
C SER A 28 24.48 17.36 -49.41
N THR A 29 25.74 17.77 -49.38
CA THR A 29 26.27 19.05 -48.87
C THR A 29 27.36 19.49 -49.87
N PRO A 30 27.92 20.71 -49.80
CA PRO A 30 27.38 22.00 -49.34
C PRO A 30 27.49 23.10 -50.43
N VAL A 31 26.85 24.26 -50.24
CA VAL A 31 27.19 25.50 -51.00
C VAL A 31 27.36 26.69 -50.05
N ARG A 32 28.23 27.63 -50.45
CA ARG A 32 28.97 28.60 -49.62
C ARG A 32 28.87 30.00 -50.24
N ARG A 33 28.54 31.04 -49.46
CA ARG A 33 28.90 32.49 -49.61
C ARG A 33 28.05 33.36 -48.66
N SER A 34 28.63 34.08 -47.68
CA SER A 34 29.13 35.49 -47.73
C SER A 34 28.00 36.54 -47.62
N ALA A 35 28.07 37.65 -46.86
CA ALA A 35 29.09 38.22 -45.95
C ALA A 35 28.46 39.34 -45.09
N SER A 36 29.23 39.95 -44.16
CA SER A 36 29.02 41.30 -43.55
C SER A 36 27.73 41.58 -42.74
N ALA A 37 27.72 42.38 -41.67
CA ALA A 37 28.77 43.09 -40.93
C ALA A 37 28.38 43.33 -39.46
N SER A 38 29.36 43.80 -38.69
CA SER A 38 29.33 44.22 -37.28
C SER A 38 28.23 45.19 -36.84
N SER A 39 27.73 44.98 -35.62
CA SER A 39 27.76 46.02 -34.57
C SER A 39 27.72 45.37 -33.17
N THR A 40 28.46 45.94 -32.21
CA THR A 40 28.57 45.47 -30.81
C THR A 40 28.07 46.59 -29.85
N PRO A 41 28.19 46.50 -28.51
CA PRO A 41 27.01 46.58 -27.64
C PRO A 41 26.88 47.94 -26.93
N VAL A 42 25.73 48.18 -26.29
CA VAL A 42 25.56 49.33 -25.38
C VAL A 42 25.33 48.85 -23.94
N SER A 43 26.05 49.50 -23.02
CA SER A 43 26.24 49.11 -21.62
C SER A 43 25.06 49.44 -20.70
N ALA A 44 24.98 48.71 -19.58
CA ALA A 44 24.12 49.01 -18.45
C ALA A 44 24.52 50.32 -17.72
N ARG A 45 23.59 50.87 -16.94
CA ARG A 45 23.86 51.84 -15.86
C ARG A 45 23.17 51.40 -14.55
N PRO A 46 23.69 51.80 -13.37
CA PRO A 46 23.44 51.10 -12.11
C PRO A 46 22.26 51.66 -11.28
N ALA A 47 21.93 50.93 -10.21
CA ALA A 47 20.82 51.19 -9.30
C ALA A 47 20.95 52.49 -8.48
N ASN A 48 19.80 53.04 -8.06
CA ASN A 48 19.71 54.17 -7.13
C ASN A 48 19.03 53.72 -5.81
N PRO A 49 19.76 53.67 -4.67
CA PRO A 49 19.33 52.93 -3.48
C PRO A 49 18.73 53.78 -2.33
N ASP A 50 17.97 54.84 -2.60
CA ASP A 50 17.33 55.65 -1.52
C ASP A 50 15.99 56.32 -1.94
N ARG A 51 15.06 55.58 -2.57
CA ARG A 51 13.81 56.19 -3.07
C ARG A 51 12.72 56.45 -2.02
N PHE A 52 12.72 55.79 -0.85
CA PHE A 52 11.74 56.07 0.22
C PHE A 52 12.30 55.86 1.64
N LYS A 53 12.68 56.96 2.28
CA LYS A 53 12.77 57.09 3.75
C LYS A 53 12.22 58.46 4.17
N LEU A 54 11.25 58.47 5.07
CA LEU A 54 10.95 59.59 5.96
C LEU A 54 10.53 59.04 7.32
N SER A 55 10.78 59.81 8.37
CA SER A 55 11.04 59.31 9.72
C SER A 55 9.89 59.44 10.73
N SER A 56 9.98 58.59 11.76
CA SER A 56 9.34 58.62 13.09
C SER A 56 8.68 59.91 13.59
N ASN A 57 7.55 59.76 14.32
CA ASN A 57 7.33 60.48 15.59
C ASN A 57 6.37 59.72 16.56
N HIS A 58 6.45 60.07 17.83
CA HIS A 58 6.15 59.28 19.04
C HIS A 58 4.66 59.05 19.45
N LEU A 59 4.39 57.84 20.00
CA LEU A 59 3.74 57.44 21.29
C LEU A 59 2.90 58.47 22.11
N PRO A 60 1.88 58.06 22.95
CA PRO A 60 1.97 56.94 23.92
C PRO A 60 0.68 56.10 24.20
N SER A 61 0.67 55.34 25.31
CA SER A 61 -0.09 54.11 25.62
C SER A 61 -1.25 54.25 26.64
N ARG A 62 -2.13 53.21 26.73
CA ARG A 62 -2.71 52.62 27.98
C ARG A 62 -3.39 51.24 27.71
N PRO A 63 -3.66 50.38 28.74
CA PRO A 63 -3.74 48.92 28.56
C PRO A 63 -5.09 48.24 28.88
N VAL A 64 -5.15 46.92 28.60
CA VAL A 64 -6.31 46.00 28.71
C VAL A 64 -6.32 45.24 30.06
N PRO A 65 -7.49 44.99 30.69
CA PRO A 65 -7.62 44.17 31.92
C PRO A 65 -7.83 42.65 31.68
N PRO A 66 -7.56 41.78 32.68
CA PRO A 66 -7.47 40.31 32.51
C PRO A 66 -8.80 39.53 32.75
N PRO A 67 -8.86 38.23 32.36
CA PRO A 67 -10.07 37.40 32.48
C PRO A 67 -10.30 36.78 33.87
N LYS A 68 -11.56 36.49 34.20
CA LYS A 68 -11.98 35.79 35.43
C LYS A 68 -12.09 34.27 35.23
N ARG A 69 -11.72 33.50 36.26
CA ARG A 69 -11.95 32.04 36.37
C ARG A 69 -13.36 31.74 36.91
N PRO A 70 -13.99 30.61 36.53
CA PRO A 70 -14.98 29.92 37.35
C PRO A 70 -14.34 28.79 38.19
N SER A 71 -15.03 28.40 39.26
CA SER A 71 -14.57 27.48 40.30
C SER A 71 -15.09 26.03 40.14
N HIS A 72 -14.57 25.15 41.00
CA HIS A 72 -15.08 23.79 41.23
C HIS A 72 -16.47 23.78 41.90
N ALA A 73 -17.13 22.61 41.83
CA ALA A 73 -18.53 22.32 42.19
C ALA A 73 -19.55 22.93 41.20
N ASP A 74 -20.52 22.19 40.67
CA ASP A 74 -21.18 21.01 41.27
C ASP A 74 -20.81 19.63 40.69
N ARG A 75 -20.84 18.63 41.58
CA ARG A 75 -20.74 17.20 41.26
C ARG A 75 -21.86 16.46 42.00
N ALA A 76 -22.47 15.50 41.30
CA ALA A 76 -23.50 14.55 41.76
C ALA A 76 -24.97 14.99 41.61
N LEU A 77 -25.84 13.97 41.67
CA LEU A 77 -27.26 13.93 41.25
C LEU A 77 -27.44 13.96 39.72
N SER A 78 -28.08 12.97 39.08
CA SER A 78 -28.62 11.71 39.58
C SER A 78 -28.67 10.65 38.48
N ALA A 79 -28.51 9.37 38.84
CA ALA A 79 -28.79 8.26 37.93
C ALA A 79 -30.31 8.01 37.84
N SER A 80 -30.85 7.69 36.65
CA SER A 80 -31.68 6.49 36.44
C SER A 80 -32.30 6.38 35.03
N ARG A 81 -32.59 5.13 34.64
CA ARG A 81 -33.58 4.66 33.62
C ARG A 81 -33.29 4.92 32.13
N GLY A 82 -33.39 3.85 31.32
CA GLY A 82 -33.51 4.01 29.86
C GLY A 82 -33.35 2.81 28.92
N LEU A 83 -33.51 1.55 29.34
CA LEU A 83 -33.46 0.41 28.40
C LEU A 83 -34.63 0.45 27.39
N LYS A 84 -34.34 0.67 26.10
CA LYS A 84 -35.21 0.22 24.99
C LYS A 84 -34.38 -0.32 23.81
N ARG A 85 -34.51 -1.64 23.58
CA ARG A 85 -34.07 -2.30 22.34
C ARG A 85 -35.03 -1.92 21.19
N LYS A 86 -34.50 -1.70 19.99
CA LYS A 86 -35.22 -1.95 18.73
C LYS A 86 -34.27 -2.60 17.72
N SER A 87 -34.63 -3.79 17.30
CA SER A 87 -34.06 -4.49 16.15
C SER A 87 -34.72 -4.02 14.85
N VAL A 88 -33.96 -3.86 13.78
CA VAL A 88 -34.50 -3.74 12.42
C VAL A 88 -33.71 -4.67 11.51
N THR A 89 -34.40 -5.65 10.94
CA THR A 89 -33.90 -6.55 9.90
C THR A 89 -34.17 -5.89 8.54
N PRO A 90 -33.18 -5.76 7.63
CA PRO A 90 -33.46 -5.38 6.25
C PRO A 90 -34.02 -6.59 5.48
N GLN A 91 -35.16 -6.41 4.81
CA GLN A 91 -35.71 -7.43 3.89
C GLN A 91 -35.09 -7.32 2.49
N LEU A 92 -35.06 -8.46 1.80
CA LEU A 92 -34.70 -8.57 0.38
C LEU A 92 -35.84 -8.03 -0.50
N SER A 93 -35.49 -7.29 -1.55
CA SER A 93 -36.39 -6.93 -2.65
C SER A 93 -35.94 -7.61 -3.95
N MET A 94 -36.75 -8.53 -4.47
CA MET A 94 -36.63 -9.08 -5.83
C MET A 94 -37.54 -8.31 -6.79
N PHE A 95 -37.03 -7.98 -7.98
CA PHE A 95 -37.75 -7.72 -9.25
C PHE A 95 -36.64 -7.74 -10.35
N SER A 96 -36.61 -8.58 -11.38
CA SER A 96 -37.58 -8.96 -12.43
C SER A 96 -37.69 -7.97 -13.61
N SER A 97 -36.93 -8.28 -14.68
CA SER A 97 -37.31 -8.28 -16.11
C SER A 97 -38.10 -7.13 -16.77
N ASP A 98 -37.42 -6.54 -17.78
CA ASP A 98 -37.85 -6.39 -19.19
C ASP A 98 -38.43 -5.07 -19.78
N GLU A 99 -37.99 -4.88 -21.04
CA GLU A 99 -38.50 -4.09 -22.18
C GLU A 99 -38.15 -2.58 -22.34
N GLU A 100 -38.37 -2.07 -23.56
CA GLU A 100 -37.44 -1.21 -24.31
C GLU A 100 -37.89 0.26 -24.59
N ASP A 101 -36.94 1.00 -25.19
CA ASP A 101 -37.11 2.05 -26.22
C ASP A 101 -37.27 3.55 -25.81
N GLY A 102 -36.78 4.44 -26.69
CA GLY A 102 -37.35 5.79 -26.87
C GLY A 102 -36.55 7.05 -26.44
N GLY A 103 -35.64 7.53 -27.28
CA GLY A 103 -35.63 8.94 -27.76
C GLY A 103 -35.33 10.16 -26.84
N SER A 104 -34.09 10.68 -26.97
CA SER A 104 -33.70 12.11 -27.10
C SER A 104 -34.60 13.28 -26.59
N SER A 105 -34.08 14.11 -25.67
CA SER A 105 -33.78 15.55 -25.93
C SER A 105 -33.24 16.31 -24.69
N ASP A 106 -32.59 17.45 -24.92
CA ASP A 106 -31.89 18.30 -23.93
C ASP A 106 -32.78 18.98 -22.89
N VAL A 107 -32.23 19.23 -21.69
CA VAL A 107 -32.20 20.57 -21.04
C VAL A 107 -31.12 20.62 -19.94
N ALA A 108 -30.60 21.82 -19.69
CA ALA A 108 -29.44 22.08 -18.83
C ALA A 108 -29.79 22.61 -17.42
N SER A 109 -28.73 22.65 -16.58
CA SER A 109 -28.52 23.53 -15.41
C SER A 109 -28.87 22.99 -14.01
N GLY A 110 -27.95 23.18 -13.06
CA GLY A 110 -28.30 23.33 -11.64
C GLY A 110 -27.45 22.60 -10.58
N SER A 111 -26.47 23.31 -10.02
CA SER A 111 -25.99 23.23 -8.61
C SER A 111 -25.40 21.93 -8.00
N ASP A 112 -24.14 22.08 -7.59
CA ASP A 112 -23.59 21.71 -6.27
C ASP A 112 -24.02 20.41 -5.58
N ILE A 113 -23.21 19.36 -5.79
CA ILE A 113 -23.00 18.31 -4.78
C ILE A 113 -21.54 18.35 -4.34
N SER A 114 -21.30 19.06 -3.24
CA SER A 114 -20.00 19.09 -2.57
C SER A 114 -19.57 17.65 -2.23
N ARG A 115 -18.42 17.22 -2.74
CA ARG A 115 -17.86 15.88 -2.47
C ARG A 115 -17.45 15.77 -1.00
N LYS A 116 -18.41 15.46 -0.12
CA LYS A 116 -18.13 15.14 1.29
C LYS A 116 -17.27 13.89 1.35
N ARG A 117 -15.96 14.11 1.57
CA ARG A 117 -14.93 13.12 1.91
C ARG A 117 -15.53 12.06 2.84
N ILE A 118 -15.71 10.84 2.33
CA ILE A 118 -16.09 9.70 3.16
C ILE A 118 -14.90 9.45 4.09
N LYS A 119 -15.03 9.87 5.35
CA LYS A 119 -14.12 9.39 6.39
C LYS A 119 -14.37 7.89 6.54
N SER A 120 -13.43 7.09 6.06
CA SER A 120 -13.23 5.73 6.54
C SER A 120 -13.19 5.80 8.07
N SER A 121 -14.23 5.25 8.71
CA SER A 121 -14.31 5.23 10.17
C SER A 121 -13.23 4.28 10.68
N VAL A 122 -12.13 4.83 11.20
CA VAL A 122 -11.12 4.08 11.95
C VAL A 122 -11.88 3.30 13.03
N SER A 123 -11.89 1.98 12.90
CA SER A 123 -12.58 1.09 13.83
C SER A 123 -11.88 1.21 15.18
N SER A 124 -12.59 1.72 16.18
CA SER A 124 -12.07 1.88 17.54
C SER A 124 -11.87 0.51 18.19
N ILE A 125 -10.79 -0.17 17.81
CA ILE A 125 -10.31 -1.40 18.43
C ILE A 125 -9.71 -1.02 19.78
N ASP A 126 -10.56 -1.02 20.80
CA ASP A 126 -10.19 -0.84 22.20
C ASP A 126 -9.57 -2.14 22.74
N SER A 127 -8.43 -2.52 22.15
CA SER A 127 -7.56 -3.58 22.65
C SER A 127 -6.88 -3.05 23.91
N GLY A 128 -7.37 -3.43 25.09
CA GLY A 128 -6.84 -3.05 26.40
C GLY A 128 -5.44 -3.59 26.75
N GLY A 129 -4.61 -3.90 25.75
CA GLY A 129 -3.20 -4.24 25.90
C GLY A 129 -2.27 -3.04 25.66
N PRO A 130 -0.94 -3.23 25.75
CA PRO A 130 0.02 -2.19 25.39
C PRO A 130 -0.19 -1.71 23.96
N ARG A 131 -0.15 -0.40 23.73
CA ARG A 131 -0.17 0.16 22.37
C ARG A 131 1.23 0.09 21.79
N ARG A 132 1.35 -0.42 20.55
CA ARG A 132 2.61 -0.42 19.80
C ARG A 132 3.15 1.00 19.67
N ALA A 133 4.43 1.19 20.00
CA ALA A 133 5.14 2.43 19.68
C ALA A 133 5.49 2.48 18.19
N LEU A 134 4.96 3.46 17.46
CA LEU A 134 5.25 3.64 16.03
C LEU A 134 6.58 4.34 15.76
N LEU A 135 7.13 5.10 16.73
CA LEU A 135 8.36 5.86 16.55
C LEU A 135 9.61 4.96 16.44
N ALA A 136 10.40 5.12 15.38
CA ALA A 136 11.78 4.65 15.33
C ALA A 136 12.74 5.74 15.85
N GLU A 137 13.18 5.63 17.10
CA GLU A 137 14.08 6.60 17.74
C GLU A 137 15.39 6.81 16.94
N GLU A 138 15.93 5.74 16.36
CA GLU A 138 17.12 5.73 15.49
C GLU A 138 17.01 6.58 14.21
N ALA A 139 15.81 7.04 13.86
CA ALA A 139 15.57 7.94 12.74
C ALA A 139 15.71 9.43 13.12
N PHE A 140 15.76 9.75 14.42
CA PHE A 140 15.81 11.12 14.94
C PHE A 140 17.13 11.46 15.68
N ILE A 141 18.08 10.53 15.72
CA ILE A 141 19.44 10.75 16.22
C ILE A 141 20.23 11.62 15.22
N GLU A 142 21.04 12.58 15.70
CA GLU A 142 21.74 13.54 14.82
C GLU A 142 22.89 12.89 14.02
N ASP A 143 23.74 12.09 14.66
CA ASP A 143 24.91 11.43 14.05
C ASP A 143 24.63 9.97 13.62
N ALA A 144 23.38 9.69 13.24
CA ALA A 144 22.97 8.32 12.95
C ALA A 144 23.58 7.81 11.63
N ALA A 145 24.05 6.55 11.62
CA ALA A 145 24.72 5.97 10.45
C ALA A 145 23.86 6.09 9.16
N PRO A 146 24.47 6.50 8.03
CA PRO A 146 23.73 6.86 6.82
C PRO A 146 23.00 5.65 6.25
N ILE A 147 21.71 5.83 6.01
CA ILE A 147 20.83 4.80 5.45
C ILE A 147 21.13 4.63 3.97
N LYS A 148 21.35 3.39 3.52
CA LYS A 148 21.42 3.07 2.09
C LYS A 148 20.01 2.76 1.56
N ILE A 149 19.51 3.63 0.68
CA ILE A 149 18.23 3.45 -0.03
C ILE A 149 18.47 3.34 -1.53
N ILE A 150 17.51 2.75 -2.23
CA ILE A 150 17.37 2.91 -3.68
C ILE A 150 16.65 4.24 -3.94
N HIS A 151 17.33 5.17 -4.61
CA HIS A 151 16.77 6.47 -4.94
C HIS A 151 15.82 6.38 -6.14
N GLY A 152 14.72 7.14 -6.12
CA GLY A 152 13.84 7.31 -7.28
C GLY A 152 14.57 7.67 -8.57
N SER A 153 15.66 8.46 -8.49
CA SER A 153 16.54 8.76 -9.63
C SER A 153 17.23 7.54 -10.25
N GLN A 154 17.47 6.47 -9.47
CA GLN A 154 18.12 5.26 -9.97
C GLN A 154 17.17 4.40 -10.81
N ILE A 155 15.85 4.51 -10.59
CA ILE A 155 14.82 3.81 -11.38
C ILE A 155 14.59 4.49 -12.74
N THR A 156 14.77 5.81 -12.82
CA THR A 156 14.65 6.62 -14.05
C THR A 156 15.95 6.78 -14.84
N SER A 157 17.03 6.17 -14.35
CA SER A 157 18.38 6.20 -14.91
C SER A 157 18.81 4.81 -15.40
N GLY A 158 19.91 4.74 -16.17
CA GLY A 158 20.47 3.47 -16.60
C GLY A 158 19.58 2.74 -17.61
N LYS A 159 19.31 1.45 -17.38
CA LYS A 159 18.63 0.57 -18.35
C LYS A 159 17.23 1.07 -18.71
N ASP A 160 16.47 1.55 -17.73
CA ASP A 160 15.09 1.99 -17.91
C ASP A 160 14.96 3.45 -18.37
N HIS A 161 16.07 4.19 -18.51
CA HIS A 161 16.06 5.59 -18.95
C HIS A 161 15.26 5.81 -20.25
N ALA A 162 15.35 4.86 -21.19
CA ALA A 162 14.61 4.91 -22.44
C ALA A 162 13.07 4.93 -22.28
N LYS A 163 12.53 4.42 -21.15
CA LYS A 163 11.09 4.43 -20.82
C LYS A 163 10.58 5.81 -20.37
N PHE A 164 11.45 6.78 -20.15
CA PHE A 164 11.12 8.12 -19.65
C PHE A 164 11.44 9.23 -20.66
N LYS A 165 10.75 10.37 -20.52
CA LYS A 165 10.89 11.61 -21.31
C LYS A 165 10.88 12.83 -20.39
N ASN A 166 11.43 13.96 -20.87
CA ASN A 166 11.33 15.21 -20.13
C ASN A 166 9.84 15.62 -20.06
N PRO A 167 9.32 16.08 -18.90
CA PRO A 167 7.93 16.46 -18.78
C PRO A 167 7.49 17.61 -19.71
N TRP A 168 8.40 18.55 -20.02
CA TRP A 168 8.10 19.83 -20.68
C TRP A 168 8.98 20.19 -21.89
N SER A 169 9.68 19.20 -22.45
CA SER A 169 10.40 19.22 -23.75
C SER A 169 11.87 19.65 -23.75
N ASP A 170 12.49 19.94 -22.60
CA ASP A 170 13.92 20.28 -22.55
C ASP A 170 14.83 19.07 -22.84
N THR A 171 16.07 19.37 -23.28
CA THR A 171 17.10 18.37 -23.58
C THR A 171 17.71 17.75 -22.33
N ASP A 172 17.85 18.54 -21.27
CA ASP A 172 18.36 18.10 -19.97
C ASP A 172 17.21 17.82 -19.00
N PHE A 173 17.52 17.23 -17.84
CA PHE A 173 16.54 16.86 -16.83
C PHE A 173 16.93 17.39 -15.45
N ASP A 174 16.03 18.13 -14.82
CA ASP A 174 16.22 18.58 -13.46
C ASP A 174 16.11 17.46 -12.42
N THR A 175 16.75 17.71 -11.28
CA THR A 175 16.75 16.77 -10.16
C THR A 175 16.42 17.49 -8.87
N VAL A 176 15.58 16.85 -8.05
CA VAL A 176 15.21 17.34 -6.71
C VAL A 176 15.67 16.36 -5.65
N ARG A 177 15.77 16.87 -4.42
CA ARG A 177 16.02 16.08 -3.21
C ARG A 177 14.86 16.29 -2.26
N LEU A 178 14.14 15.23 -1.91
CA LEU A 178 12.98 15.28 -1.01
C LEU A 178 13.38 14.85 0.39
N GLN A 179 13.01 15.64 1.40
CA GLN A 179 13.15 15.32 2.82
C GLN A 179 12.01 14.40 3.26
N TYR A 180 12.36 13.35 4.01
CA TYR A 180 11.40 12.46 4.68
C TYR A 180 11.21 12.91 6.14
N PRO A 181 10.15 12.46 6.86
CA PRO A 181 9.82 12.91 8.21
C PRO A 181 10.71 12.30 9.30
N SER A 182 12.02 12.31 9.07
CA SER A 182 13.08 11.91 10.00
C SER A 182 14.35 12.72 9.70
N ARG A 183 15.37 12.59 10.54
CA ARG A 183 16.70 13.24 10.31
C ARG A 183 17.57 12.53 9.27
N SER A 184 17.01 11.53 8.61
CA SER A 184 17.66 10.73 7.58
C SER A 184 17.96 11.51 6.30
N ILE A 185 18.72 10.88 5.40
CA ILE A 185 19.09 11.44 4.09
C ILE A 185 17.87 11.82 3.24
N ARG A 186 18.06 12.80 2.35
CA ARG A 186 17.08 13.14 1.31
C ARG A 186 17.16 12.15 0.16
N GLU A 187 16.01 11.77 -0.40
CA GLU A 187 15.97 10.97 -1.61
C GLU A 187 16.14 11.85 -2.85
N LYS A 188 17.03 11.44 -3.77
CA LYS A 188 17.17 12.09 -5.08
C LYS A 188 16.13 11.56 -6.07
N PHE A 189 15.48 12.46 -6.77
CA PHE A 189 14.61 12.17 -7.91
C PHE A 189 15.10 12.89 -9.16
N GLU A 190 14.83 12.32 -10.33
CA GLU A 190 14.90 13.03 -11.61
C GLU A 190 13.47 13.39 -12.02
N LEU A 191 13.25 14.61 -12.47
CA LEU A 191 11.93 15.10 -12.86
C LEU A 191 11.63 14.63 -14.28
N LYS A 192 11.14 13.41 -14.36
CA LYS A 192 10.90 12.61 -15.56
C LYS A 192 9.46 12.13 -15.62
N MET A 193 8.84 12.18 -16.80
CA MET A 193 7.56 11.50 -17.06
C MET A 193 7.78 10.18 -17.79
N PRO A 194 6.97 9.14 -17.55
CA PRO A 194 6.98 7.95 -18.37
C PRO A 194 6.54 8.27 -19.82
N LYS A 195 7.07 7.53 -20.79
CA LYS A 195 6.64 7.62 -22.21
C LYS A 195 5.34 6.86 -22.48
N SER A 196 5.06 5.84 -21.68
CA SER A 196 3.87 4.98 -21.77
C SER A 196 3.11 5.04 -20.46
N GLU A 197 1.79 5.10 -20.53
CA GLU A 197 0.88 5.06 -19.38
C GLU A 197 0.97 3.73 -18.62
N TYR A 198 1.44 2.66 -19.28
CA TYR A 198 1.68 1.34 -18.68
C TYR A 198 3.00 1.24 -17.88
N ASN A 199 3.77 2.32 -17.74
CA ASN A 199 4.98 2.29 -16.92
C ASN A 199 4.60 2.44 -15.44
N GLU A 200 4.92 1.41 -14.65
CA GLU A 200 4.50 1.31 -13.24
C GLU A 200 5.06 2.42 -12.34
N TYR A 201 6.21 3.01 -12.68
CA TYR A 201 6.83 4.05 -11.87
C TYR A 201 6.63 5.47 -12.45
N GLN A 202 6.05 6.36 -11.65
CA GLN A 202 5.77 7.75 -11.99
C GLN A 202 6.46 8.71 -11.01
N PRO A 203 7.64 9.27 -11.35
CA PRO A 203 8.48 10.05 -10.42
C PRO A 203 7.80 11.31 -9.87
N LEU A 204 7.04 12.02 -10.72
CA LEU A 204 6.37 13.26 -10.32
C LEU A 204 5.22 12.99 -9.33
N GLU A 205 4.42 11.95 -9.58
CA GLU A 205 3.33 11.58 -8.68
C GLU A 205 3.87 10.99 -7.37
N ASP A 206 4.96 10.22 -7.39
CA ASP A 206 5.57 9.73 -6.14
C ASP A 206 6.04 10.88 -5.23
N ILE A 207 6.65 11.93 -5.79
CA ILE A 207 7.02 13.14 -5.02
C ILE A 207 5.77 13.80 -4.41
N LYS A 208 4.71 14.01 -5.20
CA LYS A 208 3.45 14.63 -4.75
C LYS A 208 2.78 13.81 -3.67
N GLU A 209 2.52 12.53 -3.94
CA GLU A 209 1.87 11.59 -3.00
C GLU A 209 2.68 11.44 -1.71
N THR A 210 4.02 11.46 -1.78
CA THR A 210 4.89 11.47 -0.59
C THR A 210 4.67 12.75 0.23
N ILE A 211 4.70 13.92 -0.40
CA ILE A 211 4.46 15.21 0.26
C ILE A 211 3.07 15.25 0.91
N PHE A 212 2.02 14.85 0.18
CA PHE A 212 0.65 14.82 0.70
C PHE A 212 0.50 13.82 1.86
N THR A 213 1.14 12.65 1.78
CA THR A 213 1.17 11.67 2.89
C THR A 213 1.85 12.27 4.13
N ILE A 214 2.98 12.96 3.98
CA ILE A 214 3.67 13.61 5.10
C ILE A 214 2.79 14.73 5.70
N CYS A 215 2.21 15.59 4.87
CA CYS A 215 1.30 16.65 5.32
C CYS A 215 0.04 16.11 6.02
N ASN A 216 -0.49 14.97 5.60
CA ASN A 216 -1.73 14.42 6.14
C ASN A 216 -1.53 13.64 7.46
N PHE A 217 -0.34 13.06 7.70
CA PHE A 217 -0.10 12.15 8.84
C PHE A 217 0.98 12.59 9.84
N TYR A 218 1.79 13.61 9.53
CA TYR A 218 2.87 14.07 10.42
C TYR A 218 2.79 15.57 10.76
N PHE A 219 2.04 16.36 9.99
CA PHE A 219 1.88 17.78 10.31
C PHE A 219 0.81 17.94 11.40
N PRO A 220 1.02 18.82 12.39
CA PRO A 220 -0.01 19.20 13.34
C PRO A 220 -1.30 19.66 12.63
N PRO A 221 -2.51 19.45 13.19
CA PRO A 221 -3.79 19.71 12.51
C PRO A 221 -4.03 21.15 12.01
N GLU A 222 -3.25 22.12 12.49
CA GLU A 222 -3.25 23.50 12.01
C GLU A 222 -2.49 23.64 10.68
N LEU A 223 -1.36 22.96 10.55
CA LEU A 223 -0.48 22.98 9.38
C LEU A 223 -0.96 22.00 8.30
N GLU A 224 -1.57 20.87 8.68
CA GLU A 224 -2.25 19.96 7.75
C GLU A 224 -3.29 20.74 6.93
N LYS A 225 -4.25 21.41 7.59
CA LYS A 225 -5.26 22.24 6.90
C LYS A 225 -4.67 23.36 6.05
N LEU A 226 -3.55 23.95 6.46
CA LEU A 226 -2.91 25.03 5.71
C LEU A 226 -2.27 24.52 4.41
N TYR A 227 -1.52 23.42 4.48
CA TYR A 227 -0.67 22.93 3.40
C TYR A 227 -1.27 21.79 2.56
N ASN A 228 -2.27 21.08 3.08
CA ASN A 228 -2.97 19.95 2.43
C ASN A 228 -4.31 20.35 1.80
N SER A 229 -4.66 21.65 1.80
CA SER A 229 -5.90 22.17 1.21
C SER A 229 -5.72 22.57 -0.26
N GLU A 230 -6.72 22.27 -1.09
CA GLU A 230 -6.83 22.79 -2.46
C GLU A 230 -7.27 24.26 -2.52
N GLU A 231 -7.91 24.78 -1.48
CA GLU A 231 -8.45 26.14 -1.44
C GLU A 231 -7.35 27.18 -1.14
N ASN A 232 -6.41 26.84 -0.27
CA ASN A 232 -5.34 27.74 0.18
C ASN A 232 -4.26 27.94 -0.90
N GLU A 233 -3.80 29.18 -1.09
CA GLU A 233 -2.71 29.50 -2.03
C GLU A 233 -1.36 28.89 -1.63
N THR A 234 -1.18 28.67 -0.32
CA THR A 234 -0.01 27.98 0.26
C THR A 234 -0.10 26.45 0.14
N GLY A 235 -1.26 25.91 -0.24
CA GLY A 235 -1.51 24.47 -0.32
C GLY A 235 -0.68 23.78 -1.40
N PHE A 236 0.05 22.73 -1.03
CA PHE A 236 0.94 22.02 -1.95
C PHE A 236 0.18 21.39 -3.12
N GLN A 237 -1.03 20.89 -2.90
CA GLN A 237 -1.84 20.28 -3.95
C GLN A 237 -2.24 21.31 -5.02
N ARG A 238 -2.71 22.50 -4.63
CA ARG A 238 -3.02 23.61 -5.56
C ARG A 238 -1.77 24.08 -6.30
N ARG A 239 -0.64 24.25 -5.59
CA ARG A 239 0.64 24.68 -6.19
C ARG A 239 1.18 23.67 -7.21
N PHE A 240 1.17 22.36 -6.90
CA PHE A 240 1.60 21.33 -7.86
C PHE A 240 0.68 21.22 -9.08
N SER A 241 -0.64 21.37 -8.90
CA SER A 241 -1.58 21.42 -10.01
C SER A 241 -1.34 22.65 -10.90
N ARG A 242 -1.04 23.81 -10.32
CA ARG A 242 -0.67 25.03 -11.05
C ARG A 242 0.60 24.82 -11.88
N ALA A 243 1.68 24.35 -11.27
CA ALA A 243 2.94 24.05 -11.96
C ALA A 243 2.75 23.07 -13.12
N ALA A 244 1.94 22.01 -12.92
CA ALA A 244 1.63 21.03 -13.96
C ALA A 244 0.84 21.63 -15.14
N VAL A 245 -0.10 22.54 -14.87
CA VAL A 245 -0.90 23.24 -15.91
C VAL A 245 -0.04 24.23 -16.69
N HIS A 246 0.78 25.04 -16.02
CA HIS A 246 1.65 26.02 -16.68
C HIS A 246 2.91 25.42 -17.29
N ARG A 247 3.19 24.14 -17.02
CA ARG A 247 4.39 23.42 -17.46
C ARG A 247 5.69 24.02 -16.90
N ASP A 248 5.61 24.45 -15.64
CA ASP A 248 6.68 25.17 -14.94
C ASP A 248 7.50 24.21 -14.06
N ILE A 249 8.74 23.97 -14.48
CA ILE A 249 9.71 23.12 -13.78
C ILE A 249 10.29 23.82 -12.54
N ASP A 250 10.58 25.11 -12.64
CA ASP A 250 11.18 25.89 -11.57
C ASP A 250 10.18 26.05 -10.42
N GLU A 251 8.90 26.28 -10.72
CA GLU A 251 7.83 26.24 -9.72
C GLU A 251 7.76 24.87 -9.03
N PHE A 252 7.82 23.76 -9.78
CA PHE A 252 7.82 22.42 -9.18
C PHE A 252 9.01 22.21 -8.22
N ILE A 253 10.21 22.64 -8.62
CA ILE A 253 11.42 22.57 -7.81
C ILE A 253 11.27 23.43 -6.55
N ASP A 254 10.77 24.66 -6.67
CA ASP A 254 10.61 25.60 -5.57
C ASP A 254 9.55 25.16 -4.57
N ILE A 255 8.47 24.52 -5.03
CA ILE A 255 7.51 23.84 -4.15
C ILE A 255 8.20 22.78 -3.28
N VAL A 256 9.08 21.94 -3.87
CA VAL A 256 9.83 20.92 -3.12
C VAL A 256 10.84 21.56 -2.16
N LYS A 257 11.52 22.65 -2.55
CA LYS A 257 12.42 23.42 -1.66
C LYS A 257 11.65 24.00 -0.45
N ASP A 258 10.46 24.57 -0.69
CA ASP A 258 9.59 25.10 0.35
C ASP A 258 9.13 24.02 1.33
N PHE A 259 8.65 22.89 0.81
CA PHE A 259 8.26 21.73 1.62
C PHE A 259 9.40 21.25 2.52
N ASN A 260 10.60 21.05 1.94
CA ASN A 260 11.79 20.65 2.69
C ASN A 260 12.11 21.64 3.82
N ARG A 261 12.06 22.95 3.56
CA ARG A 261 12.32 24.00 4.57
C ARG A 261 11.33 23.94 5.73
N ILE A 262 10.05 23.71 5.43
CA ILE A 262 8.99 23.57 6.45
C ILE A 262 9.21 22.29 7.26
N LEU A 263 9.41 21.15 6.60
CA LEU A 263 9.61 19.86 7.26
C LEU A 263 10.89 19.82 8.11
N ASP A 264 12.01 20.37 7.62
CA ASP A 264 13.24 20.51 8.41
C ASP A 264 12.99 21.26 9.73
N GLY A 265 12.17 22.31 9.70
CA GLY A 265 11.77 23.07 10.89
C GLY A 265 10.96 22.20 11.86
N LEU A 266 9.92 21.52 11.36
CA LEU A 266 9.07 20.65 12.20
C LEU A 266 9.84 19.47 12.82
N ILE A 267 10.87 18.95 12.12
CA ILE A 267 11.76 17.91 12.64
C ILE A 267 12.65 18.48 13.77
N LYS A 268 13.27 19.64 13.57
CA LYS A 268 14.14 20.29 14.56
C LYS A 268 13.38 20.74 15.81
N ASP A 269 12.17 21.25 15.63
CA ASP A 269 11.26 21.64 16.72
C ASP A 269 10.65 20.43 17.46
N GLY A 270 10.95 19.19 17.04
CA GLY A 270 10.46 17.96 17.65
C GLY A 270 8.99 17.65 17.40
N ARG A 271 8.26 18.49 16.64
CA ARG A 271 6.82 18.32 16.37
C ARG A 271 6.51 17.01 15.64
N ILE A 272 7.35 16.62 14.67
CA ILE A 272 7.21 15.35 13.93
C ILE A 272 7.33 14.15 14.88
N LYS A 273 8.31 14.17 15.80
CA LYS A 273 8.48 13.13 16.82
C LYS A 273 7.29 13.11 17.80
N HIS A 274 6.78 14.28 18.19
CA HIS A 274 5.61 14.39 19.06
C HIS A 274 4.35 13.76 18.43
N GLU A 275 4.09 14.01 17.15
CA GLU A 275 2.91 13.44 16.46
C GLU A 275 3.00 11.91 16.34
N LEU A 276 4.18 11.38 16.00
CA LEU A 276 4.44 9.94 15.97
C LEU A 276 4.27 9.26 17.34
N LEU A 277 4.62 9.93 18.44
CA LEU A 277 4.44 9.40 19.80
C LEU A 277 2.96 9.31 20.21
N HIS A 278 2.09 10.16 19.65
CA HIS A 278 0.65 10.16 19.93
C HIS A 278 -0.15 9.31 18.95
N THR A 279 0.46 8.86 17.85
CA THR A 279 -0.16 8.01 16.84
C THR A 279 0.01 6.54 17.20
N SER A 280 -1.10 5.80 17.31
CA SER A 280 -1.10 4.36 17.65
C SER A 280 -1.39 3.42 16.48
N THR A 281 -1.86 3.94 15.35
CA THR A 281 -2.32 3.16 14.19
C THR A 281 -1.93 3.88 12.90
N LEU A 282 -1.44 3.13 11.91
CA LEU A 282 -1.16 3.66 10.57
C LEU A 282 -2.43 3.62 9.71
N HIS A 283 -2.68 4.66 8.91
CA HIS A 283 -3.77 4.66 7.93
C HIS A 283 -3.39 3.86 6.67
N LEU A 284 -4.38 3.27 5.99
CA LEU A 284 -4.15 2.45 4.79
C LEU A 284 -3.35 3.22 3.71
N ASP A 285 -3.69 4.47 3.42
CA ASP A 285 -2.99 5.25 2.40
C ASP A 285 -1.50 5.47 2.73
N TRP A 286 -1.17 5.58 4.02
CA TRP A 286 0.21 5.73 4.50
C TRP A 286 0.98 4.41 4.39
N ILE A 287 0.36 3.29 4.80
CA ILE A 287 0.90 1.93 4.63
C ILE A 287 1.15 1.67 3.14
N LYS A 288 0.14 1.92 2.31
CA LYS A 288 0.20 1.79 0.85
C LYS A 288 1.33 2.64 0.29
N ARG A 289 1.45 3.93 0.67
CA ARG A 289 2.53 4.77 0.14
C ARG A 289 3.91 4.18 0.41
N ILE A 290 4.17 3.70 1.63
CA ILE A 290 5.47 3.13 2.01
C ILE A 290 5.74 1.84 1.21
N LEU A 291 4.76 0.94 1.13
CA LEU A 291 4.91 -0.34 0.43
C LEU A 291 5.04 -0.17 -1.09
N ASP A 292 4.24 0.72 -1.70
CA ASP A 292 4.35 1.08 -3.12
C ASP A 292 5.77 1.59 -3.45
N GLN A 293 6.36 2.40 -2.58
CA GLN A 293 7.73 2.88 -2.78
C GLN A 293 8.73 1.72 -2.78
N VAL A 294 8.66 0.83 -1.77
CA VAL A 294 9.52 -0.35 -1.70
C VAL A 294 9.38 -1.20 -2.97
N TYR A 295 8.16 -1.50 -3.40
CA TYR A 295 7.86 -2.30 -4.59
C TYR A 295 8.39 -1.63 -5.86
N ALA A 296 8.11 -0.34 -6.06
CA ALA A 296 8.58 0.43 -7.23
C ALA A 296 10.11 0.52 -7.34
N ARG A 297 10.84 0.45 -6.21
CA ARG A 297 12.31 0.43 -6.20
C ARG A 297 12.93 -0.94 -6.44
N THR A 298 12.17 -2.02 -6.30
CA THR A 298 12.75 -3.37 -6.17
C THR A 298 12.12 -4.42 -7.09
N VAL A 299 10.78 -4.51 -7.11
CA VAL A 299 10.03 -5.49 -7.91
C VAL A 299 9.62 -4.93 -9.26
N SER A 300 9.04 -3.73 -9.35
CA SER A 300 8.61 -3.14 -10.64
C SER A 300 9.68 -3.12 -11.74
N PRO A 301 10.98 -2.82 -11.48
CA PRO A 301 12.02 -2.89 -12.51
C PRO A 301 12.27 -4.31 -13.06
N GLN A 302 11.77 -5.34 -12.39
CA GLN A 302 11.99 -6.76 -12.68
C GLN A 302 10.68 -7.55 -12.82
N ILE A 303 9.52 -6.88 -12.84
CA ILE A 303 8.18 -7.50 -12.84
C ILE A 303 7.94 -8.49 -14.00
N GLU A 304 8.56 -8.25 -15.15
CA GLU A 304 8.50 -9.15 -16.30
C GLU A 304 9.11 -10.53 -15.99
N THR A 305 10.11 -10.60 -15.10
CA THR A 305 10.73 -11.87 -14.66
C THR A 305 9.79 -12.70 -13.77
N LEU A 306 8.75 -12.07 -13.20
CA LEU A 306 7.69 -12.72 -12.43
C LEU A 306 6.49 -13.14 -13.30
N ARG A 307 6.59 -13.03 -14.63
CA ARG A 307 5.55 -13.50 -15.57
C ARG A 307 5.94 -14.75 -16.36
N ALA A 308 7.14 -15.28 -16.13
CA ALA A 308 7.68 -16.46 -16.82
C ALA A 308 7.16 -17.81 -16.27
N TYR A 309 6.01 -17.84 -15.60
CA TYR A 309 5.47 -19.03 -14.94
C TYR A 309 4.61 -19.89 -15.87
N GLU A 310 4.71 -21.20 -15.70
CA GLU A 310 3.90 -22.18 -16.42
C GLU A 310 2.50 -22.28 -15.80
N ASN A 311 1.48 -21.91 -16.59
CA ASN A 311 0.08 -22.07 -16.22
C ASN A 311 -0.24 -23.55 -15.94
N GLY A 312 -0.82 -23.83 -14.77
CA GLY A 312 -1.19 -25.19 -14.33
C GLY A 312 -0.25 -25.83 -13.32
N THR A 313 0.76 -25.09 -12.85
CA THR A 313 1.65 -25.52 -11.75
C THR A 313 1.25 -24.91 -10.40
N ASP A 314 1.77 -25.44 -9.30
CA ASP A 314 1.64 -24.83 -7.95
C ASP A 314 2.33 -23.45 -7.85
N ASN A 315 3.21 -23.13 -8.82
CA ASN A 315 4.10 -21.97 -8.80
C ASN A 315 3.54 -20.74 -9.56
N VAL A 316 2.23 -20.68 -9.80
CA VAL A 316 1.60 -19.52 -10.48
C VAL A 316 1.62 -18.30 -9.56
N TYR A 317 2.34 -17.26 -9.97
CA TYR A 317 2.45 -16.02 -9.21
C TYR A 317 1.15 -15.21 -9.20
N GLY A 318 0.71 -14.81 -8.01
CA GLY A 318 -0.45 -13.95 -7.80
C GLY A 318 -0.39 -13.24 -6.45
N GLU A 319 -0.63 -11.93 -6.45
CA GLU A 319 -0.49 -11.09 -5.26
C GLU A 319 -1.84 -10.80 -4.59
N LEU A 320 -1.85 -10.73 -3.26
CA LEU A 320 -2.94 -10.11 -2.49
C LEU A 320 -2.64 -8.61 -2.37
N LEU A 321 -3.62 -7.77 -2.70
CA LEU A 321 -3.43 -6.32 -2.74
C LEU A 321 -3.58 -5.69 -1.35
N THR A 322 -2.88 -4.58 -1.11
CA THR A 322 -2.70 -3.94 0.22
C THR A 322 -3.99 -3.74 1.00
N GLY A 323 -5.08 -3.31 0.33
CA GLY A 323 -6.39 -3.12 0.96
C GLY A 323 -7.05 -4.43 1.41
N PHE A 324 -6.85 -5.53 0.68
CA PHE A 324 -7.36 -6.84 1.07
C PHE A 324 -6.52 -7.45 2.20
N VAL A 325 -5.19 -7.27 2.16
CA VAL A 325 -4.31 -7.66 3.26
C VAL A 325 -4.70 -6.95 4.56
N SER A 326 -4.92 -5.64 4.54
CA SER A 326 -5.35 -4.87 5.73
C SER A 326 -6.63 -5.45 6.34
N LYS A 327 -7.62 -5.78 5.50
CA LYS A 327 -8.88 -6.42 5.91
C LYS A 327 -8.64 -7.81 6.56
N ILE A 328 -7.74 -8.61 6.01
CA ILE A 328 -7.32 -9.90 6.60
C ILE A 328 -6.67 -9.67 7.98
N LEU A 329 -5.76 -8.71 8.10
CA LEU A 329 -5.07 -8.39 9.35
C LEU A 329 -6.04 -7.89 10.43
N GLU A 330 -7.00 -7.03 10.09
CA GLU A 330 -8.07 -6.58 10.99
C GLU A 330 -8.95 -7.76 11.47
N GLN A 331 -9.39 -8.63 10.56
CA GLN A 331 -10.26 -9.78 10.89
C GLN A 331 -9.53 -10.85 11.73
N THR A 332 -8.26 -11.10 11.42
CA THR A 332 -7.40 -11.96 12.23
C THR A 332 -6.99 -11.30 13.55
N ARG A 333 -7.22 -9.98 13.70
CA ARG A 333 -6.87 -9.17 14.88
C ARG A 333 -5.40 -9.33 15.27
N LEU A 334 -4.51 -9.37 14.27
CA LEU A 334 -3.08 -9.51 14.48
C LEU A 334 -2.53 -8.28 15.23
N THR A 335 -1.77 -8.52 16.30
CA THR A 335 -1.12 -7.48 17.12
C THR A 335 0.40 -7.59 17.13
N HIS A 336 1.08 -6.53 17.59
CA HIS A 336 2.54 -6.41 17.61
C HIS A 336 3.28 -7.46 18.46
N ASP A 337 2.60 -8.09 19.42
CA ASP A 337 3.10 -9.16 20.29
C ASP A 337 2.86 -10.57 19.71
N GLN A 338 2.28 -10.66 18.51
CA GLN A 338 1.92 -11.90 17.84
C GLN A 338 2.84 -12.24 16.66
N VAL A 339 2.76 -13.50 16.23
CA VAL A 339 3.57 -14.06 15.14
C VAL A 339 2.70 -14.32 13.90
N PHE A 340 3.10 -13.72 12.79
CA PHE A 340 2.52 -13.92 11.45
C PHE A 340 3.46 -14.74 10.57
N ILE A 341 2.91 -15.65 9.76
CA ILE A 341 3.68 -16.36 8.74
C ILE A 341 2.90 -16.54 7.42
N ASP A 342 3.57 -16.32 6.30
CA ASP A 342 3.05 -16.49 4.95
C ASP A 342 3.72 -17.67 4.22
N LEU A 343 2.92 -18.65 3.78
CA LEU A 343 3.38 -19.89 3.13
C LEU A 343 3.20 -19.77 1.61
N GLY A 344 4.32 -19.64 0.88
CA GLY A 344 4.31 -19.24 -0.54
C GLY A 344 4.30 -17.72 -0.67
N SER A 345 5.20 -17.04 0.04
CA SER A 345 5.14 -15.58 0.23
C SER A 345 5.48 -14.73 -1.00
N GLY A 346 5.92 -15.35 -2.12
CA GLY A 346 6.31 -14.64 -3.33
C GLY A 346 7.42 -13.61 -3.07
N VAL A 347 7.19 -12.36 -3.47
CA VAL A 347 8.10 -11.23 -3.18
C VAL A 347 7.98 -10.69 -1.74
N GLY A 348 7.18 -11.30 -0.88
CA GLY A 348 7.05 -10.98 0.54
C GLY A 348 6.12 -9.82 0.90
N ASN A 349 5.32 -9.30 -0.05
CA ASN A 349 4.45 -8.13 0.15
C ASN A 349 3.62 -8.19 1.45
N VAL A 350 2.95 -9.32 1.72
CA VAL A 350 2.11 -9.49 2.91
C VAL A 350 2.93 -9.48 4.20
N VAL A 351 4.12 -10.10 4.19
CA VAL A 351 5.04 -10.16 5.33
C VAL A 351 5.53 -8.75 5.71
N LEU A 352 5.87 -7.93 4.70
CA LEU A 352 6.25 -6.53 4.92
C LEU A 352 5.09 -5.70 5.47
N GLN A 353 3.86 -5.95 4.98
CA GLN A 353 2.68 -5.27 5.47
C GLN A 353 2.32 -5.66 6.90
N ALA A 354 2.32 -6.95 7.27
CA ALA A 354 2.06 -7.40 8.64
C ALA A 354 3.06 -6.79 9.64
N ALA A 355 4.33 -6.70 9.26
CA ALA A 355 5.36 -6.02 10.04
C ALA A 355 5.15 -4.49 10.12
N LEU A 356 4.70 -3.83 9.05
CA LEU A 356 4.48 -2.38 9.05
C LEU A 356 3.20 -1.96 9.78
N GLU A 357 2.09 -2.62 9.48
CA GLU A 357 0.73 -2.30 9.92
C GLU A 357 0.49 -2.76 11.36
N CYS A 358 0.68 -4.05 11.64
CA CYS A 358 0.47 -4.62 12.98
C CYS A 358 1.69 -4.47 13.89
N GLY A 359 2.89 -4.34 13.34
CA GLY A 359 4.15 -4.42 14.11
C GLY A 359 4.54 -5.84 14.51
N ALA A 360 3.86 -6.85 13.95
CA ALA A 360 4.01 -8.25 14.31
C ALA A 360 5.36 -8.83 13.86
N GLU A 361 5.87 -9.81 14.59
CA GLU A 361 6.95 -10.65 14.07
C GLU A 361 6.42 -11.43 12.85
N SER A 362 7.02 -11.17 11.69
CA SER A 362 6.45 -11.56 10.39
C SER A 362 7.44 -12.41 9.59
N TRP A 363 6.99 -13.60 9.22
CA TRP A 363 7.78 -14.60 8.51
C TRP A 363 7.19 -14.88 7.12
N GLY A 364 8.06 -15.22 6.16
CA GLY A 364 7.65 -15.71 4.85
C GLY A 364 8.60 -16.79 4.36
N ILE A 365 8.05 -17.76 3.62
CA ILE A 365 8.81 -18.78 2.91
C ILE A 365 8.34 -18.88 1.47
N GLU A 366 9.30 -18.88 0.55
CA GLU A 366 9.08 -18.95 -0.89
C GLU A 366 10.07 -19.93 -1.54
N MET A 367 9.55 -20.85 -2.35
CA MET A 367 10.36 -21.90 -2.97
C MET A 367 11.07 -21.41 -4.24
N MET A 368 10.47 -20.46 -4.97
CA MET A 368 10.96 -20.00 -6.26
C MET A 368 12.13 -19.00 -6.08
N PRO A 369 13.33 -19.27 -6.61
CA PRO A 369 14.52 -18.44 -6.34
C PRO A 369 14.39 -16.98 -6.79
N ASN A 370 13.66 -16.69 -7.87
CA ASN A 370 13.50 -15.32 -8.37
C ASN A 370 12.61 -14.45 -7.44
N PRO A 371 11.36 -14.85 -7.11
CA PRO A 371 10.59 -14.21 -6.03
C PRO A 371 11.35 -14.10 -4.71
N ALA A 372 12.03 -15.16 -4.26
CA ALA A 372 12.78 -15.13 -3.01
C ALA A 372 13.96 -14.13 -3.04
N ALA A 373 14.65 -13.99 -4.18
CA ALA A 373 15.69 -12.99 -4.36
C ALA A 373 15.13 -11.56 -4.35
N LEU A 374 13.97 -11.33 -4.99
CA LEU A 374 13.26 -10.06 -4.95
C LEU A 374 12.72 -9.76 -3.53
N ALA A 375 12.22 -10.75 -2.81
CA ALA A 375 11.78 -10.63 -1.42
C ALA A 375 12.92 -10.17 -0.49
N ARG A 376 14.12 -10.75 -0.66
CA ARG A 376 15.33 -10.29 0.04
C ARG A 376 15.74 -8.87 -0.34
N LEU A 377 15.49 -8.42 -1.58
CA LEU A 377 15.74 -7.05 -2.01
C LEU A 377 14.71 -6.09 -1.39
N GLN A 378 13.40 -6.41 -1.48
CA GLN A 378 12.33 -5.66 -0.85
C GLN A 378 12.59 -5.48 0.65
N ALA A 379 12.94 -6.54 1.37
CA ALA A 379 13.13 -6.48 2.82
C ALA A 379 14.35 -5.65 3.27
N ARG A 380 15.36 -5.42 2.41
CA ARG A 380 16.44 -4.48 2.68
C ARG A 380 15.97 -3.04 2.48
N GLU A 381 15.31 -2.78 1.35
CA GLU A 381 14.75 -1.47 1.02
C GLU A 381 13.67 -1.05 2.03
N PHE A 382 12.79 -1.97 2.42
CA PHE A 382 11.74 -1.76 3.43
C PHE A 382 12.29 -1.27 4.76
N ARG A 383 13.32 -1.91 5.33
CA ARG A 383 13.91 -1.49 6.62
C ARG A 383 14.46 -0.06 6.52
N ALA A 384 15.15 0.22 5.42
CA ALA A 384 15.69 1.54 5.13
C ALA A 384 14.59 2.60 4.94
N ARG A 385 13.50 2.23 4.25
CA ARG A 385 12.33 3.08 3.98
C ARG A 385 11.51 3.34 5.25
N ALA A 386 11.23 2.33 6.06
CA ALA A 386 10.56 2.49 7.37
C ALA A 386 11.31 3.50 8.25
N ARG A 387 12.65 3.39 8.32
CA ARG A 387 13.50 4.34 9.05
C ARG A 387 13.52 5.74 8.42
N LEU A 388 13.49 5.89 7.09
CA LEU A 388 13.27 7.21 6.43
C LEU A 388 11.97 7.86 6.90
N TRP A 389 10.88 7.09 6.93
CA TRP A 389 9.57 7.53 7.43
C TRP A 389 9.52 7.67 8.96
N GLY A 390 10.61 7.41 9.70
CA GLY A 390 10.63 7.53 11.15
C GLY A 390 9.82 6.46 11.89
N LEU A 391 9.46 5.37 11.21
CA LEU A 391 8.58 4.32 11.71
C LEU A 391 9.32 3.06 12.16
N SER A 392 8.93 2.55 13.32
CA SER A 392 9.23 1.19 13.76
C SER A 392 8.43 0.19 12.91
N ALA A 393 8.95 -1.01 12.72
CA ALA A 393 8.24 -2.13 12.12
C ALA A 393 8.56 -3.41 12.90
N GLY A 394 7.68 -4.40 12.79
CA GLY A 394 7.93 -5.75 13.29
C GLY A 394 9.16 -6.39 12.63
N SER A 395 9.72 -7.42 13.27
CA SER A 395 10.85 -8.15 12.67
C SER A 395 10.39 -8.96 11.44
N ILE A 396 11.25 -9.01 10.41
CA ILE A 396 10.92 -9.60 9.10
C ILE A 396 11.95 -10.68 8.76
N HIS A 397 11.46 -11.89 8.53
CA HIS A 397 12.29 -13.06 8.21
C HIS A 397 11.75 -13.70 6.93
N LEU A 398 12.57 -13.74 5.87
CA LEU A 398 12.17 -14.24 4.56
C LEU A 398 13.13 -15.34 4.11
N HIS A 399 12.59 -16.55 3.96
CA HIS A 399 13.33 -17.76 3.67
C HIS A 399 13.09 -18.24 2.24
N GLU A 400 14.16 -18.70 1.59
CA GLU A 400 14.07 -19.45 0.33
C GLU A 400 14.03 -20.94 0.64
N GLY A 401 13.00 -21.64 0.15
CA GLY A 401 12.84 -23.07 0.32
C GLY A 401 11.39 -23.57 0.18
N ASP A 402 11.24 -24.88 0.04
CA ASP A 402 9.95 -25.56 0.09
C ASP A 402 9.50 -25.73 1.56
N PHE A 403 8.34 -25.16 1.91
CA PHE A 403 7.76 -25.27 3.26
C PHE A 403 7.36 -26.70 3.64
N THR A 404 7.23 -27.63 2.68
CA THR A 404 6.96 -29.05 2.93
C THR A 404 8.22 -29.92 3.08
N SER A 405 9.41 -29.41 2.73
CA SER A 405 10.65 -30.21 2.71
C SER A 405 11.51 -30.02 3.97
N PHE A 406 11.64 -31.10 4.75
CA PHE A 406 12.57 -31.22 5.87
C PHE A 406 13.95 -31.72 5.40
N PRO A 407 15.09 -31.24 5.95
CA PRO A 407 15.24 -30.30 7.07
C PRO A 407 15.24 -28.82 6.69
N SER A 408 15.16 -28.47 5.40
CA SER A 408 15.20 -27.08 4.90
C SER A 408 14.13 -26.17 5.52
N ASN A 409 12.95 -26.70 5.81
CA ASN A 409 11.85 -25.98 6.45
C ASN A 409 11.92 -25.89 7.99
N LYS A 410 12.96 -26.43 8.65
CA LYS A 410 13.00 -26.51 10.12
C LYS A 410 12.74 -25.16 10.84
N PRO A 411 13.34 -24.02 10.45
CA PRO A 411 13.02 -22.73 11.07
C PRO A 411 11.55 -22.32 10.90
N VAL A 412 10.93 -22.68 9.78
CA VAL A 412 9.52 -22.41 9.47
C VAL A 412 8.59 -23.29 10.30
N LEU A 413 8.93 -24.56 10.54
CA LEU A 413 8.17 -25.45 11.43
C LEU A 413 8.20 -24.95 12.88
N GLU A 414 9.37 -24.51 13.38
CA GLU A 414 9.52 -23.92 14.72
C GLU A 414 8.69 -22.64 14.90
N VAL A 415 8.54 -21.84 13.83
CA VAL A 415 7.68 -20.65 13.82
C VAL A 415 6.20 -21.02 13.73
N LEU A 416 5.82 -21.98 12.88
CA LEU A 416 4.43 -22.45 12.73
C LEU A 416 3.86 -22.96 14.06
N ALA A 417 4.64 -23.69 14.85
CA ALA A 417 4.21 -24.19 16.16
C ALA A 417 3.77 -23.07 17.12
N ARG A 418 4.34 -21.85 17.00
CA ARG A 418 3.99 -20.67 17.81
C ARG A 418 3.19 -19.59 17.08
N ALA A 419 2.86 -19.79 15.80
CA ALA A 419 2.18 -18.79 14.98
C ALA A 419 0.78 -18.43 15.52
N ASP A 420 0.39 -17.16 15.43
CA ASP A 420 -0.96 -16.67 15.72
C ASP A 420 -1.82 -16.61 14.46
N VAL A 421 -1.19 -16.22 13.35
CA VAL A 421 -1.82 -16.08 12.04
C VAL A 421 -0.92 -16.73 10.99
N VAL A 422 -1.48 -17.64 10.22
CA VAL A 422 -0.87 -18.25 9.05
C VAL A 422 -1.65 -17.79 7.82
N LEU A 423 -0.99 -17.26 6.81
CA LEU A 423 -1.56 -17.05 5.48
C LEU A 423 -1.06 -18.13 4.52
N VAL A 424 -1.94 -18.57 3.63
CA VAL A 424 -1.56 -19.34 2.45
C VAL A 424 -2.45 -18.98 1.25
N ASN A 425 -1.85 -18.44 0.17
CA ASN A 425 -2.55 -18.17 -1.08
C ASN A 425 -2.74 -19.46 -1.91
N ASN A 426 -3.53 -20.40 -1.41
CA ASN A 426 -3.75 -21.73 -2.03
C ASN A 426 -4.66 -21.71 -3.29
N GLN A 427 -4.83 -20.57 -3.95
CA GLN A 427 -5.71 -20.42 -5.13
C GLN A 427 -5.26 -21.29 -6.31
N ALA A 428 -3.96 -21.35 -6.60
CA ALA A 428 -3.41 -22.22 -7.63
C ALA A 428 -3.11 -23.65 -7.12
N PHE A 429 -2.98 -23.83 -5.80
CA PHE A 429 -2.40 -25.07 -5.24
C PHE A 429 -3.22 -26.34 -5.54
N THR A 430 -2.48 -27.42 -5.80
CA THR A 430 -2.93 -28.78 -6.03
C THR A 430 -3.58 -29.40 -4.79
N PRO A 431 -4.46 -30.41 -4.94
CA PRO A 431 -5.06 -31.10 -3.80
C PRO A 431 -4.02 -31.74 -2.87
N SER A 432 -2.97 -32.37 -3.43
CA SER A 432 -1.89 -33.01 -2.67
C SER A 432 -1.06 -32.02 -1.84
N LEU A 433 -0.82 -30.81 -2.34
CA LEU A 433 -0.16 -29.75 -1.56
C LEU A 433 -1.07 -29.24 -0.43
N ASN A 434 -2.37 -29.10 -0.69
CA ASN A 434 -3.35 -28.76 0.35
C ASN A 434 -3.48 -29.87 1.41
N ASP A 435 -3.36 -31.15 1.02
CA ASP A 435 -3.35 -32.27 1.96
C ASP A 435 -2.16 -32.17 2.92
N LYS A 436 -0.93 -31.99 2.40
CA LYS A 436 0.28 -31.75 3.21
C LYS A 436 0.13 -30.54 4.15
N LEU A 437 -0.48 -29.45 3.69
CA LEU A 437 -0.72 -28.27 4.51
C LEU A 437 -1.65 -28.57 5.70
N ARG A 438 -2.70 -29.40 5.52
CA ARG A 438 -3.54 -29.82 6.65
C ARG A 438 -2.75 -30.62 7.70
N ASP A 439 -1.81 -31.45 7.25
CA ASP A 439 -0.95 -32.23 8.15
C ASP A 439 0.01 -31.31 8.91
N MET A 440 0.63 -30.34 8.25
CA MET A 440 1.44 -29.29 8.90
C MET A 440 0.64 -28.46 9.92
N PHE A 441 -0.66 -28.24 9.67
CA PHE A 441 -1.50 -27.48 10.61
C PHE A 441 -1.86 -28.24 11.90
N LEU A 442 -1.50 -29.53 12.02
CA LEU A 442 -1.59 -30.30 13.26
C LEU A 442 -0.70 -29.75 14.37
N ASP A 443 0.40 -29.07 14.04
CA ASP A 443 1.38 -28.55 15.01
C ASP A 443 1.11 -27.12 15.48
N LEU A 444 0.19 -26.38 14.84
CA LEU A 444 -0.17 -25.01 15.25
C LEU A 444 -0.68 -24.95 16.71
N LYS A 445 -0.44 -23.86 17.43
CA LYS A 445 -1.05 -23.64 18.75
C LYS A 445 -2.58 -23.48 18.68
N ASP A 446 -3.28 -23.86 19.75
CA ASP A 446 -4.72 -23.63 19.84
C ASP A 446 -5.04 -22.12 19.81
N GLY A 447 -6.08 -21.76 19.07
CA GLY A 447 -6.46 -20.37 18.82
C GLY A 447 -5.82 -19.72 17.58
N CYS A 448 -4.76 -20.32 17.00
CA CYS A 448 -4.15 -19.87 15.74
C CYS A 448 -5.19 -19.78 14.61
N ARG A 449 -5.02 -18.82 13.69
CA ARG A 449 -5.92 -18.56 12.56
C ARG A 449 -5.21 -18.77 11.23
N VAL A 450 -5.70 -19.71 10.43
CA VAL A 450 -5.22 -19.97 9.07
C VAL A 450 -6.12 -19.24 8.08
N VAL A 451 -5.54 -18.38 7.25
CA VAL A 451 -6.22 -17.62 6.19
C VAL A 451 -5.90 -18.26 4.84
N SER A 452 -6.92 -18.49 4.01
CA SER A 452 -6.77 -19.20 2.73
C SER A 452 -7.82 -18.80 1.69
N LEU A 453 -7.54 -18.99 0.39
CA LEU A 453 -8.51 -18.70 -0.68
C LEU A 453 -9.35 -19.93 -1.07
N LYS A 454 -8.86 -21.15 -0.82
CA LYS A 454 -9.64 -22.40 -0.83
C LYS A 454 -9.80 -22.95 0.60
N PRO A 455 -10.95 -23.53 0.95
CA PRO A 455 -11.23 -23.98 2.32
C PRO A 455 -10.43 -25.24 2.69
N PHE A 456 -9.98 -25.32 3.95
CA PHE A 456 -9.40 -26.54 4.52
C PHE A 456 -10.42 -27.41 5.25
N VAL A 457 -11.51 -26.82 5.75
CA VAL A 457 -12.70 -27.53 6.24
C VAL A 457 -13.74 -27.56 5.12
N PRO A 458 -14.20 -28.73 4.64
CA PRO A 458 -15.20 -28.81 3.58
C PRO A 458 -16.51 -28.09 3.92
N GLU A 459 -17.16 -27.48 2.93
CA GLU A 459 -18.45 -26.81 3.15
C GLU A 459 -19.52 -27.81 3.62
N GLY A 460 -20.29 -27.41 4.63
CA GLY A 460 -21.31 -28.26 5.25
C GLY A 460 -20.78 -29.43 6.09
N HIS A 461 -19.46 -29.53 6.32
CA HIS A 461 -18.86 -30.59 7.15
C HIS A 461 -19.49 -30.65 8.55
N LYS A 462 -19.79 -31.87 9.01
CA LYS A 462 -20.35 -32.15 10.34
C LYS A 462 -19.57 -33.30 10.97
N ILE A 463 -19.30 -33.17 12.27
CA ILE A 463 -18.67 -34.23 13.06
C ILE A 463 -19.67 -35.38 13.23
N THR A 464 -19.21 -36.59 12.93
CA THR A 464 -19.93 -37.86 13.01
C THR A 464 -18.98 -38.93 13.55
N ASN A 465 -19.52 -40.05 14.05
CA ASN A 465 -18.67 -41.13 14.57
C ASN A 465 -17.71 -41.72 13.49
N ARG A 466 -18.04 -41.58 12.19
CA ARG A 466 -17.21 -42.07 11.08
C ARG A 466 -16.03 -41.16 10.74
N ASN A 467 -16.15 -39.86 10.96
CA ASN A 467 -15.12 -38.87 10.61
C ASN A 467 -14.50 -38.19 11.84
N VAL A 468 -14.71 -38.72 13.04
CA VAL A 468 -14.30 -38.11 14.32
C VAL A 468 -12.78 -37.90 14.42
N GLY A 469 -11.97 -38.80 13.84
CA GLY A 469 -10.51 -38.68 13.77
C GLY A 469 -9.99 -37.77 12.64
N SER A 470 -10.86 -37.10 11.88
CA SER A 470 -10.41 -36.23 10.79
C SER A 470 -9.82 -34.92 11.31
N VAL A 471 -8.66 -34.54 10.79
CA VAL A 471 -7.90 -33.33 11.17
C VAL A 471 -8.71 -32.04 11.04
N VAL A 472 -9.69 -32.00 10.13
CA VAL A 472 -10.58 -30.84 9.93
C VAL A 472 -11.47 -30.54 11.14
N ASN A 473 -11.71 -31.53 12.02
CA ASN A 473 -12.47 -31.35 13.27
C ASN A 473 -11.74 -30.50 14.31
N LEU A 474 -10.44 -30.25 14.12
CA LEU A 474 -9.64 -29.37 14.97
C LEU A 474 -9.80 -27.89 14.61
N PHE A 475 -10.61 -27.56 13.59
CA PHE A 475 -10.77 -26.22 13.06
C PHE A 475 -12.23 -25.77 12.99
N VAL A 476 -12.47 -24.50 13.35
CA VAL A 476 -13.72 -23.79 13.10
C VAL A 476 -13.45 -22.77 12.00
N GLN A 477 -14.06 -22.99 10.83
CA GLN A 477 -13.82 -22.18 9.64
C GLN A 477 -14.99 -21.23 9.34
N GLN A 478 -14.66 -19.97 9.01
CA GLN A 478 -15.59 -18.96 8.52
C GLN A 478 -15.27 -18.65 7.06
N LYS A 479 -16.31 -18.43 6.24
CA LYS A 479 -16.22 -18.02 4.83
C LYS A 479 -16.52 -16.53 4.70
N PHE A 480 -15.75 -15.85 3.86
CA PHE A 480 -15.86 -14.43 3.59
C PHE A 480 -15.72 -14.15 2.08
N THR A 481 -16.13 -12.96 1.65
CA THR A 481 -16.07 -12.51 0.25
C THR A 481 -15.07 -11.37 0.08
N TYR A 482 -14.25 -11.46 -0.98
CA TYR A 482 -13.43 -10.37 -1.51
C TYR A 482 -14.01 -9.89 -2.86
N PHE A 483 -13.65 -8.68 -3.27
CA PHE A 483 -14.21 -8.00 -4.45
C PHE A 483 -13.07 -7.54 -5.40
N SER A 484 -13.38 -6.71 -6.40
CA SER A 484 -12.36 -6.06 -7.23
C SER A 484 -11.30 -5.33 -6.40
N ASN A 485 -10.10 -5.14 -6.97
CA ASN A 485 -8.94 -4.59 -6.27
C ASN A 485 -8.51 -5.36 -5.00
N SER A 486 -8.86 -6.64 -4.87
CA SER A 486 -8.37 -7.50 -3.76
C SER A 486 -7.18 -8.38 -4.15
N VAL A 487 -7.10 -8.81 -5.41
CA VAL A 487 -6.07 -9.75 -5.92
C VAL A 487 -5.58 -9.29 -7.29
N SER A 488 -4.34 -9.62 -7.65
CA SER A 488 -3.71 -9.09 -8.88
C SER A 488 -4.16 -9.75 -10.20
N TRP A 489 -4.87 -10.88 -10.16
CA TRP A 489 -5.17 -11.70 -11.33
C TRP A 489 -6.64 -11.66 -11.80
N THR A 490 -7.54 -11.03 -11.05
CA THR A 490 -8.96 -10.88 -11.44
C THR A 490 -9.67 -9.77 -10.66
N ASP A 491 -10.53 -9.03 -11.36
CA ASP A 491 -11.47 -8.08 -10.74
C ASP A 491 -12.76 -8.73 -10.26
N GLN A 492 -12.95 -10.03 -10.53
CA GLN A 492 -14.14 -10.76 -10.09
C GLN A 492 -14.14 -10.98 -8.58
N MET A 493 -15.34 -11.00 -7.99
CA MET A 493 -15.49 -11.39 -6.59
C MET A 493 -15.06 -12.84 -6.36
N GLY A 494 -14.53 -13.12 -5.18
CA GLY A 494 -14.14 -14.48 -4.79
C GLY A 494 -14.32 -14.71 -3.29
N SER A 495 -14.00 -15.92 -2.85
CA SER A 495 -14.11 -16.32 -1.44
C SER A 495 -12.72 -16.45 -0.81
N TYR A 496 -12.66 -16.19 0.49
CA TYR A 496 -11.55 -16.58 1.36
C TYR A 496 -12.09 -17.08 2.69
N TYR A 497 -11.24 -17.75 3.44
CA TYR A 497 -11.61 -18.50 4.62
C TYR A 497 -10.65 -18.19 5.76
N ILE A 498 -11.19 -18.09 6.97
CA ILE A 498 -10.39 -18.03 8.20
C ILE A 498 -10.75 -19.25 9.05
N ALA A 499 -9.83 -20.20 9.15
CA ALA A 499 -9.94 -21.41 9.96
C ALA A 499 -9.20 -21.20 11.28
N ARG A 500 -9.95 -21.10 12.39
CA ARG A 500 -9.37 -21.02 13.74
C ARG A 500 -9.16 -22.43 14.29
N LYS A 501 -7.96 -22.74 14.78
CA LYS A 501 -7.68 -23.97 15.52
C LYS A 501 -8.42 -23.95 16.85
N ASP A 502 -9.41 -24.83 16.99
CA ASP A 502 -10.37 -24.85 18.08
C ASP A 502 -10.96 -26.26 18.23
N LYS A 503 -10.49 -26.99 19.25
CA LYS A 503 -10.87 -28.39 19.52
C LYS A 503 -12.21 -28.52 20.24
N ARG A 504 -12.77 -27.42 20.77
CA ARG A 504 -13.98 -27.44 21.63
C ARG A 504 -15.20 -28.10 20.97
N PRO A 505 -15.48 -27.95 19.66
CA PRO A 505 -16.58 -28.67 19.01
C PRO A 505 -16.38 -30.19 18.97
N LEU A 506 -15.15 -30.65 18.75
CA LEU A 506 -14.78 -32.07 18.76
C LEU A 506 -14.87 -32.65 20.17
N GLU A 507 -14.34 -31.94 21.17
CA GLU A 507 -14.44 -32.32 22.59
C GLU A 507 -15.90 -32.41 23.05
N ALA A 508 -16.74 -31.44 22.67
CA ALA A 508 -18.17 -31.46 22.99
C ALA A 508 -18.90 -32.65 22.31
N PHE A 509 -18.53 -32.99 21.07
CA PHE A 509 -19.06 -34.16 20.37
C PHE A 509 -18.64 -35.47 21.06
N LEU A 510 -17.36 -35.61 21.40
CA LEU A 510 -16.82 -36.77 22.11
C LEU A 510 -17.46 -36.94 23.50
N ARG A 511 -17.65 -35.84 24.26
CA ARG A 511 -18.35 -35.89 25.55
C ARG A 511 -19.80 -36.33 25.42
N ARG A 512 -20.51 -35.90 24.37
CA ARG A 512 -21.92 -36.28 24.14
C ARG A 512 -22.09 -37.73 23.70
N ASN A 513 -21.15 -38.25 22.90
CA ASN A 513 -21.27 -39.57 22.28
C ASN A 513 -20.47 -40.68 23.00
N GLY A 514 -19.46 -40.32 23.81
CA GLY A 514 -18.59 -41.25 24.54
C GLY A 514 -19.04 -41.59 25.97
N GLY A 515 -20.04 -40.89 26.51
CA GLY A 515 -20.54 -41.07 27.89
C GLY A 515 -21.34 -42.36 28.14
N GLY A 516 -21.31 -43.35 27.24
CA GLY A 516 -22.10 -44.59 27.32
C GLY A 516 -21.30 -45.88 27.61
N GLY A 517 -19.99 -45.78 27.85
CA GLY A 517 -19.08 -46.95 27.86
C GLY A 517 -18.31 -47.20 29.15
N GLY A 518 -18.81 -46.81 30.32
CA GLY A 518 -18.01 -46.84 31.57
C GLY A 518 -18.81 -46.83 32.88
N ALA A 519 -19.86 -47.65 32.98
CA ALA A 519 -20.54 -47.94 34.25
C ALA A 519 -21.32 -49.26 34.19
N LYS A 520 -20.62 -50.39 34.37
CA LYS A 520 -21.15 -51.65 34.92
C LYS A 520 -20.00 -52.56 35.33
#